data_AF-A0AAN6QHK3-F1
#
_entry.id   AF-A0AAN6QHK3-F1
#
_cell.length_a   1.000
_cell.length_b   1.000
_cell.length_c   1.000
_cell.angle_alpha   90.00
_cell.angle_beta   90.00
_cell.angle_gamma   90.00
#
_symmetry.space_group_name_H-M   'P 1'
#
loop_
_entity.id
_entity.type
_entity.pdbx_description
1 polymer ?
#
loop_
_entity_poly.entity_id
_entity_poly.type
_entity_poly.pdbx_seq_one_letter_code
_entity_poly.pdbx_strand_id
1 'polypeptide(L)'
;MTLSMRHSQNCNLLLSTYGLGVFFFYLSFAAQLHNGIQGAPEAQAKAARYSSLGGDIDASTMPACGQDYCRNFSYTWPDADLCTIWKSNATATLGNNCDPKMDDDCVAGGFDRDCYCNLETGLWCGWACAWRRWWAFEDWFAGVCPEMSKPVDFSSLPECARNCLDDETFASGCYTQTSNCICSYGSLFDCHTKCPTDEQNQIKNWLVDTCNITIGTAQQALDNGTWNMKDNYWELYYATSSSSSPRSTPTLTDTRLNDPAPPLSAQRRPLRWDEIFILLAASLIAVVAFACWIVSCVRGRPYEKSG
;
A
#
# COMPACT_ATOMS: atom_id res chain seq x y z
N MET A 1 -8.00 67.33 -16.95
CA MET A 1 -7.53 66.28 -17.89
C MET A 1 -6.15 65.81 -17.44
N THR A 2 -6.05 64.88 -16.48
CA THR A 2 -4.74 64.39 -15.96
C THR A 2 -4.87 62.99 -15.32
N LEU A 3 -5.74 62.12 -15.85
CA LEU A 3 -5.97 60.77 -15.31
C LEU A 3 -5.45 59.62 -16.20
N SER A 4 -4.91 59.89 -17.39
CA SER A 4 -4.60 58.84 -18.38
C SER A 4 -3.16 58.30 -18.36
N MET A 5 -2.20 58.90 -17.64
CA MET A 5 -0.79 58.47 -17.72
C MET A 5 -0.32 57.50 -16.63
N ARG A 6 -1.06 57.31 -15.52
CA ARG A 6 -0.63 56.41 -14.44
C ARG A 6 -0.88 54.91 -14.68
N HIS A 7 -1.65 54.54 -15.72
CA HIS A 7 -1.99 53.13 -15.95
C HIS A 7 -0.89 52.34 -16.67
N SER A 8 -0.02 53.00 -17.45
CA SER A 8 0.98 52.31 -18.29
C SER A 8 2.20 51.80 -17.51
N GLN A 9 2.61 52.48 -16.43
CA GLN A 9 3.79 52.08 -15.66
C GLN A 9 3.57 50.84 -14.78
N ASN A 10 2.32 50.50 -14.45
CA ASN A 10 2.02 49.36 -13.57
C ASN A 10 2.00 47.99 -14.29
N CYS A 11 1.81 47.89 -15.61
CA CYS A 11 1.89 46.59 -16.32
C CYS A 11 3.33 46.01 -16.28
N ASN A 12 4.38 46.84 -16.36
CA ASN A 12 5.76 46.34 -16.48
C ASN A 12 6.34 45.74 -15.18
N LEU A 13 5.93 46.23 -14.00
CA LEU A 13 6.48 45.72 -12.73
C LEU A 13 5.85 44.37 -12.32
N LEU A 14 4.59 44.13 -12.67
CA LEU A 14 3.87 42.89 -12.34
C LEU A 14 4.29 41.70 -13.22
N LEU A 15 4.74 41.94 -14.46
CA LEU A 15 5.18 40.90 -15.39
C LEU A 15 6.47 40.19 -14.94
N SER A 16 7.35 40.88 -14.20
CA SER A 16 8.64 40.33 -13.77
C SER A 16 8.54 39.36 -12.58
N THR A 17 7.57 39.53 -11.69
CA THR A 17 7.48 38.75 -10.45
C THR A 17 6.52 37.59 -10.55
N TYR A 18 5.39 37.74 -11.25
CA TYR A 18 4.38 36.68 -11.36
C TYR A 18 4.66 35.67 -12.49
N GLY A 19 5.34 36.09 -13.57
CA GLY A 19 5.64 35.21 -14.69
C GLY A 19 6.62 34.08 -14.35
N LEU A 20 7.61 34.35 -13.48
CA LEU A 20 8.58 33.34 -13.07
C LEU A 20 7.95 32.29 -12.15
N GLY A 21 7.09 32.69 -11.20
CA GLY A 21 6.47 31.77 -10.25
C GLY A 21 5.58 30.70 -10.91
N VAL A 22 4.75 31.09 -11.87
CA VAL A 22 3.87 30.15 -12.59
C VAL A 22 4.67 29.19 -13.47
N PHE A 23 5.76 29.67 -14.08
CA PHE A 23 6.63 28.83 -14.91
C PHE A 23 7.38 27.77 -14.09
N PHE A 24 7.88 28.13 -12.90
CA PHE A 24 8.49 27.17 -11.99
C PHE A 24 7.49 26.13 -11.47
N PHE A 25 6.25 26.54 -11.17
CA PHE A 25 5.21 25.61 -10.73
C PHE A 25 4.85 24.59 -11.82
N TYR A 26 4.73 25.03 -13.08
CA TYR A 26 4.50 24.14 -14.22
C TYR A 26 5.67 23.18 -14.48
N LEU A 27 6.92 23.65 -14.38
CA LEU A 27 8.10 22.80 -14.55
C LEU A 27 8.21 21.73 -13.44
N SER A 28 7.94 22.09 -12.19
CA SER A 28 7.92 21.13 -11.08
C SER A 28 6.80 20.10 -11.23
N PHE A 29 5.61 20.51 -11.66
CA PHE A 29 4.48 19.60 -11.84
C PHE A 29 4.69 18.67 -13.06
N ALA A 30 5.21 19.19 -14.17
CA ALA A 30 5.57 18.40 -15.35
C ALA A 30 6.68 17.39 -15.04
N ALA A 31 7.67 17.75 -14.22
CA ALA A 31 8.72 16.83 -13.78
C ALA A 31 8.17 15.70 -12.89
N GLN A 32 7.21 15.98 -12.00
CA GLN A 32 6.55 14.96 -11.18
C GLN A 32 5.71 14.00 -12.02
N LEU A 33 4.94 14.52 -12.99
CA LEU A 33 4.16 13.70 -13.93
C LEU A 33 5.06 12.83 -14.81
N HIS A 34 6.18 13.37 -15.30
CA HIS A 34 7.10 12.62 -16.14
C HIS A 34 7.75 11.45 -15.38
N ASN A 35 8.13 11.66 -14.11
CA ASN A 35 8.68 10.60 -13.26
C ASN A 35 7.63 9.54 -12.88
N GLY A 36 6.35 9.90 -12.79
CA GLY A 36 5.26 8.94 -12.54
C GLY A 36 4.96 8.02 -13.74
N ILE A 37 5.07 8.52 -14.97
CA ILE A 37 4.73 7.76 -16.19
C ILE A 37 5.87 6.81 -16.62
N GLN A 38 7.12 7.10 -16.27
CA GLN A 38 8.26 6.22 -16.58
C GLN A 38 8.32 4.93 -15.74
N GLY A 39 7.51 4.80 -14.69
CA GLY A 39 7.53 3.64 -13.79
C GLY A 39 7.01 2.33 -14.42
N ALA A 40 6.07 2.40 -15.35
CA ALA A 40 5.45 1.21 -15.94
C ALA A 40 6.41 0.31 -16.75
N PRO A 41 7.23 0.82 -17.69
CA PRO A 41 8.19 -0.02 -18.41
C PRO A 41 9.35 -0.50 -17.52
N GLU A 42 9.72 0.24 -16.48
CA GLU A 42 10.74 -0.19 -15.52
C GLU A 42 10.23 -1.31 -14.60
N ALA A 43 8.96 -1.22 -14.16
CA ALA A 43 8.31 -2.27 -13.38
C ALA A 43 8.16 -3.57 -14.19
N GLN A 44 7.77 -3.48 -15.47
CA GLN A 44 7.69 -4.64 -16.36
C GLN A 44 9.07 -5.24 -16.66
N ALA A 45 10.10 -4.41 -16.87
CA ALA A 45 11.47 -4.89 -17.05
C ALA A 45 12.05 -5.53 -15.79
N LYS A 46 11.67 -5.05 -14.59
CA LYS A 46 12.01 -5.66 -13.30
C LYS A 46 11.32 -7.00 -13.13
N ALA A 47 10.00 -7.08 -13.33
CA ALA A 47 9.24 -8.33 -13.29
C ALA A 47 9.81 -9.40 -14.23
N ALA A 48 10.19 -9.01 -15.46
CA ALA A 48 10.81 -9.92 -16.43
C ALA A 48 12.19 -10.46 -15.98
N ARG A 49 12.97 -9.66 -15.23
CA ARG A 49 14.23 -10.13 -14.63
C ARG A 49 13.95 -11.17 -13.57
N TYR A 50 12.97 -10.94 -12.71
CA TYR A 50 12.61 -11.89 -11.66
C TYR A 50 12.06 -13.20 -12.25
N SER A 51 11.16 -13.16 -13.23
CA SER A 51 10.55 -14.37 -13.83
C SER A 51 11.53 -15.31 -14.54
N SER A 52 12.70 -14.83 -14.96
CA SER A 52 13.74 -15.65 -15.63
C SER A 52 14.58 -16.50 -14.67
N LEU A 53 14.52 -16.21 -13.37
CA LEU A 53 15.27 -16.90 -12.32
C LEU A 53 14.38 -18.01 -11.75
N GLY A 54 14.30 -19.16 -12.43
CA GLY A 54 13.87 -20.38 -11.75
C GLY A 54 14.86 -20.66 -10.61
N GLY A 55 14.39 -20.72 -9.37
CA GLY A 55 15.24 -20.90 -8.19
C GLY A 55 14.84 -20.05 -7.00
N ASP A 56 15.78 -19.92 -6.05
CA ASP A 56 15.56 -19.25 -4.77
C ASP A 56 15.38 -17.74 -4.93
N ILE A 57 14.63 -17.13 -4.01
CA ILE A 57 14.52 -15.69 -3.83
C ILE A 57 15.85 -15.19 -3.31
N ASP A 58 16.49 -14.36 -4.13
CA ASP A 58 17.65 -13.59 -3.72
C ASP A 58 17.19 -12.46 -2.78
N ALA A 59 17.32 -12.71 -1.47
CA ALA A 59 16.99 -11.74 -0.43
C ALA A 59 17.79 -10.44 -0.57
N SER A 60 18.94 -10.43 -1.25
CA SER A 60 19.69 -9.19 -1.50
C SER A 60 18.99 -8.25 -2.48
N THR A 61 18.01 -8.76 -3.24
CA THR A 61 17.17 -7.96 -4.14
C THR A 61 15.97 -7.33 -3.43
N MET A 62 15.62 -7.79 -2.22
CA MET A 62 14.59 -7.16 -1.41
C MET A 62 14.99 -5.72 -1.10
N PRO A 63 14.07 -4.76 -1.03
CA PRO A 63 14.35 -3.45 -0.46
C PRO A 63 14.96 -3.55 0.94
N ALA A 64 15.85 -2.62 1.28
CA ALA A 64 16.63 -2.67 2.53
C ALA A 64 15.79 -2.90 3.79
N CYS A 65 14.57 -2.36 3.87
CA CYS A 65 13.72 -2.60 5.04
C CYS A 65 13.16 -4.05 5.08
N GLY A 66 12.83 -4.63 3.92
CA GLY A 66 12.46 -6.04 3.82
C GLY A 66 13.66 -6.91 4.19
N GLN A 67 14.86 -6.55 3.75
CA GLN A 67 16.07 -7.23 4.22
C GLN A 67 16.20 -7.14 5.74
N ASP A 68 16.12 -5.93 6.31
CA ASP A 68 16.32 -5.73 7.75
C ASP A 68 15.28 -6.50 8.58
N TYR A 69 13.99 -6.41 8.24
CA TYR A 69 12.95 -7.07 9.02
C TYR A 69 12.80 -8.54 8.67
N CYS A 70 12.72 -8.91 7.39
CA CYS A 70 12.56 -10.32 7.02
C CYS A 70 13.80 -11.17 7.35
N ARG A 71 15.01 -10.57 7.43
CA ARG A 71 16.25 -11.26 7.86
C ARG A 71 16.50 -11.18 9.36
N ASN A 72 16.31 -10.01 10.00
CA ASN A 72 16.71 -9.78 11.39
C ASN A 72 15.55 -9.85 12.39
N PHE A 73 14.43 -10.50 12.07
CA PHE A 73 13.36 -10.80 13.02
C PHE A 73 13.79 -11.87 14.07
N SER A 74 15.00 -11.75 14.60
CA SER A 74 15.55 -12.54 15.70
C SER A 74 15.69 -11.73 17.00
N TYR A 75 15.45 -10.40 17.00
CA TYR A 75 16.03 -9.57 18.06
C TYR A 75 15.16 -9.12 19.24
N THR A 76 13.82 -9.12 19.21
CA THR A 76 13.08 -8.58 20.39
C THR A 76 11.69 -9.14 20.70
N TRP A 77 11.16 -10.10 19.93
CA TRP A 77 9.90 -10.75 20.31
C TRP A 77 10.19 -12.11 20.94
N PRO A 78 9.77 -12.38 22.20
CA PRO A 78 10.20 -13.55 22.95
C PRO A 78 9.92 -14.92 22.29
N ASP A 79 9.03 -15.00 21.30
CA ASP A 79 8.58 -16.27 20.72
C ASP A 79 8.43 -16.25 19.18
N ALA A 80 9.16 -15.39 18.47
CA ALA A 80 9.08 -15.36 17.00
C ALA A 80 10.44 -15.12 16.37
N ASP A 81 11.34 -16.07 16.57
CA ASP A 81 12.39 -16.27 15.59
C ASP A 81 11.72 -16.83 14.33
N LEU A 82 11.47 -16.00 13.31
CA LEU A 82 10.91 -16.48 12.04
C LEU A 82 11.75 -17.63 11.47
N CYS A 83 13.07 -17.64 11.75
CA CYS A 83 13.97 -18.74 11.44
C CYS A 83 13.59 -20.02 12.22
N THR A 84 13.23 -19.91 13.50
CA THR A 84 12.78 -21.05 14.33
C THR A 84 11.32 -21.46 14.06
N ILE A 85 10.37 -20.53 13.82
CA ILE A 85 8.99 -20.85 13.43
C ILE A 85 8.99 -21.60 12.10
N TRP A 86 9.86 -21.22 11.16
CA TRP A 86 10.02 -21.95 9.90
C TRP A 86 10.70 -23.31 10.11
N LYS A 87 11.78 -23.38 10.90
CA LYS A 87 12.46 -24.66 11.24
C LYS A 87 11.59 -25.63 12.07
N SER A 88 10.77 -25.14 12.99
CA SER A 88 9.93 -25.97 13.86
C SER A 88 8.60 -26.38 13.21
N ASN A 89 8.18 -25.67 12.17
CA ASN A 89 7.01 -26.04 11.36
C ASN A 89 7.35 -26.87 10.12
N ALA A 90 8.63 -27.13 9.82
CA ALA A 90 9.03 -28.13 8.83
C ALA A 90 8.40 -29.53 9.08
N THR A 91 7.91 -29.79 10.30
CA THR A 91 7.14 -31.00 10.67
C THR A 91 5.64 -30.78 10.89
N ALA A 92 5.14 -29.54 10.92
CA ALA A 92 3.73 -29.24 11.10
C ALA A 92 3.10 -28.88 9.75
N THR A 93 2.30 -29.82 9.24
CA THR A 93 1.47 -29.77 8.03
C THR A 93 0.62 -28.50 7.91
N LEU A 94 1.21 -27.42 7.43
CA LEU A 94 0.55 -26.47 6.54
C LEU A 94 1.05 -26.78 5.14
N GLY A 95 0.14 -26.84 4.17
CA GLY A 95 0.32 -27.53 2.90
C GLY A 95 1.51 -27.11 2.04
N ASN A 96 2.25 -26.06 2.40
CA ASN A 96 3.45 -25.60 1.71
C ASN A 96 4.54 -25.23 2.75
N ASN A 97 5.24 -26.23 3.29
CA ASN A 97 6.40 -26.01 4.16
C ASN A 97 7.54 -25.41 3.35
N CYS A 98 7.74 -24.11 3.51
CA CYS A 98 8.91 -23.43 2.96
C CYS A 98 10.07 -23.71 3.88
N ASP A 99 10.69 -24.87 3.69
CA ASP A 99 11.97 -25.10 4.35
C ASP A 99 12.95 -24.10 3.74
N PRO A 100 13.34 -23.06 4.49
CA PRO A 100 14.32 -22.12 3.97
C PRO A 100 15.61 -22.92 3.77
N LYS A 101 16.29 -22.77 2.64
CA LYS A 101 17.56 -23.48 2.37
C LYS A 101 18.67 -22.88 3.22
N MET A 102 18.58 -23.04 4.53
CA MET A 102 19.43 -22.34 5.48
C MET A 102 20.74 -23.07 5.67
N ASP A 103 21.81 -22.32 5.42
CA ASP A 103 23.05 -22.43 6.16
C ASP A 103 22.85 -22.00 7.62
N ASP A 104 23.77 -22.41 8.51
CA ASP A 104 23.68 -22.23 9.97
C ASP A 104 23.44 -20.78 10.43
N ASP A 105 23.67 -19.79 9.55
CA ASP A 105 23.58 -18.37 9.85
C ASP A 105 22.26 -17.68 9.41
N CYS A 106 21.27 -18.39 8.81
CA CYS A 106 20.02 -17.79 8.27
C CYS A 106 20.27 -16.58 7.30
N VAL A 107 21.48 -16.42 6.75
CA VAL A 107 21.96 -15.16 6.12
C VAL A 107 22.23 -15.30 4.61
N ALA A 108 22.46 -16.51 4.10
CA ALA A 108 22.84 -16.73 2.70
C ALA A 108 21.93 -17.70 1.94
N GLY A 109 21.19 -18.55 2.66
CA GLY A 109 20.09 -19.33 2.11
C GLY A 109 18.91 -18.47 1.65
N GLY A 110 18.78 -18.22 0.35
CA GLY A 110 17.56 -17.67 -0.23
C GLY A 110 16.34 -18.54 0.10
N PHE A 111 15.15 -17.98 -0.05
CA PHE A 111 13.91 -18.75 0.13
C PHE A 111 13.61 -19.50 -1.17
N ASP A 112 13.16 -20.76 -1.10
CA ASP A 112 12.55 -21.34 -2.30
C ASP A 112 11.39 -20.44 -2.75
N ARG A 113 11.44 -20.01 -4.01
CA ARG A 113 10.53 -18.97 -4.50
C ARG A 113 9.10 -19.44 -4.53
N ASP A 114 8.86 -20.62 -5.10
CA ASP A 114 7.50 -21.15 -5.21
C ASP A 114 6.89 -21.25 -3.83
N CYS A 115 7.70 -21.65 -2.85
CA CYS A 115 7.23 -21.70 -1.50
C CYS A 115 6.96 -20.32 -0.89
N TYR A 116 7.92 -19.39 -0.91
CA TYR A 116 7.72 -18.05 -0.34
C TYR A 116 6.54 -17.30 -0.98
N CYS A 117 6.37 -17.45 -2.30
CA CYS A 117 5.24 -16.86 -3.00
C CYS A 117 3.90 -17.44 -2.52
N ASN A 118 3.85 -18.74 -2.21
CA ASN A 118 2.65 -19.40 -1.70
C ASN A 118 2.32 -19.09 -0.23
N LEU A 119 3.10 -18.25 0.45
CA LEU A 119 2.75 -17.79 1.78
C LEU A 119 1.54 -16.85 1.73
N GLU A 120 0.57 -17.09 2.60
CA GLU A 120 -0.59 -16.20 2.79
C GLU A 120 -0.18 -14.82 3.34
N THR A 121 0.97 -14.74 4.02
CA THR A 121 1.48 -13.52 4.69
C THR A 121 2.92 -13.18 4.34
N GLY A 122 3.36 -13.54 3.12
CA GLY A 122 4.72 -13.24 2.63
C GLY A 122 5.14 -11.77 2.77
N LEU A 123 4.21 -10.81 2.71
CA LEU A 123 4.46 -9.39 2.87
C LEU A 123 4.58 -8.93 4.34
N TRP A 124 4.10 -9.72 5.31
CA TRP A 124 4.01 -9.31 6.72
C TRP A 124 5.34 -8.83 7.30
N CYS A 125 6.45 -9.47 6.97
CA CYS A 125 7.76 -9.08 7.49
C CYS A 125 8.20 -7.68 7.02
N GLY A 126 7.68 -7.18 5.90
CA GLY A 126 7.91 -5.81 5.46
C GLY A 126 7.03 -4.77 6.14
N TRP A 127 6.04 -5.15 6.95
CA TRP A 127 5.03 -4.20 7.45
C TRP A 127 5.61 -3.10 8.35
N ALA A 128 6.71 -3.40 9.05
CA ALA A 128 7.43 -2.42 9.87
C ALA A 128 8.21 -1.36 9.04
N CYS A 129 8.25 -1.50 7.71
CA CYS A 129 8.84 -0.52 6.81
C CYS A 129 8.08 0.81 6.86
N ALA A 130 8.82 1.93 6.84
CA ALA A 130 8.21 3.22 6.55
C ALA A 130 7.52 3.21 5.17
N TRP A 131 6.41 3.98 5.01
CA TRP A 131 5.52 3.86 3.84
C TRP A 131 6.20 3.81 2.47
N ARG A 132 7.14 4.72 2.22
CA ARG A 132 7.86 4.76 0.94
C ARG A 132 8.62 3.46 0.65
N ARG A 133 9.16 2.82 1.70
CA ARG A 133 9.89 1.55 1.56
C ARG A 133 8.95 0.36 1.53
N TRP A 134 7.81 0.44 2.21
CA TRP A 134 6.73 -0.55 2.10
C TRP A 134 6.24 -0.70 0.66
N TRP A 135 5.96 0.41 -0.04
CA TRP A 135 5.55 0.33 -1.46
C TRP A 135 6.61 -0.29 -2.35
N ALA A 136 7.89 0.03 -2.13
CA ALA A 136 8.97 -0.62 -2.85
C ALA A 136 9.05 -2.13 -2.54
N PHE A 137 8.65 -2.55 -1.34
CA PHE A 137 8.60 -3.95 -0.93
C PHE A 137 7.41 -4.69 -1.54
N GLU A 138 6.22 -4.08 -1.60
CA GLU A 138 5.09 -4.60 -2.38
C GLU A 138 5.43 -4.74 -3.86
N ASP A 139 6.02 -3.71 -4.47
CA ASP A 139 6.44 -3.75 -5.88
C ASP A 139 7.46 -4.86 -6.13
N TRP A 140 8.41 -5.03 -5.21
CA TRP A 140 9.39 -6.10 -5.26
C TRP A 140 8.72 -7.48 -5.16
N PHE A 141 7.82 -7.66 -4.19
CA PHE A 141 7.06 -8.90 -4.01
C PHE A 141 6.23 -9.22 -5.26
N ALA A 142 5.58 -8.21 -5.86
CA ALA A 142 4.85 -8.36 -7.11
C ALA A 142 5.73 -8.74 -8.30
N GLY A 143 6.97 -8.28 -8.32
CA GLY A 143 7.97 -8.71 -9.29
C GLY A 143 8.39 -10.17 -9.10
N VAL A 144 8.61 -10.61 -7.86
CA VAL A 144 9.10 -11.96 -7.54
C VAL A 144 8.00 -13.01 -7.55
N CYS A 145 6.80 -12.64 -7.13
CA CYS A 145 5.62 -13.49 -6.92
C CYS A 145 4.40 -12.98 -7.72
N PRO A 146 4.46 -12.96 -9.06
CA PRO A 146 3.45 -12.31 -9.89
C PRO A 146 2.05 -12.94 -9.76
N GLU A 147 1.98 -14.27 -9.60
CA GLU A 147 0.70 -14.98 -9.47
C GLU A 147 -0.04 -14.64 -8.17
N MET A 148 0.72 -14.39 -7.11
CA MET A 148 0.23 -14.09 -5.76
C MET A 148 0.02 -12.59 -5.53
N SER A 149 0.37 -11.80 -6.54
CA SER A 149 0.24 -10.35 -6.54
C SER A 149 -0.90 -9.86 -7.43
N LYS A 150 -1.82 -10.75 -7.76
CA LYS A 150 -3.09 -10.39 -8.39
C LYS A 150 -3.95 -9.65 -7.37
N PRO A 151 -4.55 -8.51 -7.75
CA PRO A 151 -5.52 -7.83 -6.90
C PRO A 151 -6.68 -8.77 -6.55
N VAL A 152 -7.17 -8.69 -5.32
CA VAL A 152 -8.36 -9.44 -4.92
C VAL A 152 -9.59 -8.90 -5.64
N ASP A 153 -10.55 -9.78 -5.91
CA ASP A 153 -11.84 -9.38 -6.44
C ASP A 153 -12.80 -8.99 -5.30
N PHE A 154 -12.96 -7.69 -5.06
CA PHE A 154 -13.94 -7.17 -4.11
C PHE A 154 -15.39 -7.30 -4.60
N SER A 155 -15.65 -7.68 -5.87
CA SER A 155 -17.01 -7.75 -6.42
C SER A 155 -17.90 -8.80 -5.74
N SER A 156 -17.29 -9.79 -5.09
CA SER A 156 -17.97 -10.83 -4.32
C SER A 156 -18.42 -10.37 -2.92
N LEU A 157 -17.93 -9.21 -2.44
CA LEU A 157 -18.40 -8.60 -1.20
C LEU A 157 -19.76 -7.92 -1.38
N PRO A 158 -20.57 -7.81 -0.31
CA PRO A 158 -21.81 -7.06 -0.33
C PRO A 158 -21.55 -5.57 -0.55
N GLU A 159 -22.52 -4.87 -1.13
CA GLU A 159 -22.39 -3.44 -1.49
C GLU A 159 -22.05 -2.55 -0.29
N CYS A 160 -22.56 -2.90 0.90
CA CYS A 160 -22.28 -2.19 2.16
C CYS A 160 -20.80 -2.13 2.54
N ALA A 161 -20.01 -3.15 2.18
CA ALA A 161 -18.59 -3.28 2.56
C ALA A 161 -17.64 -3.15 1.37
N ARG A 162 -18.08 -3.44 0.15
CA ARG A 162 -17.25 -3.48 -1.05
C ARG A 162 -16.39 -2.23 -1.23
N ASN A 163 -17.04 -1.07 -1.36
CA ASN A 163 -16.33 0.19 -1.59
C ASN A 163 -15.52 0.62 -0.36
N CYS A 164 -16.00 0.30 0.83
CA CYS A 164 -15.30 0.62 2.07
C CYS A 164 -13.99 -0.17 2.18
N LEU A 165 -14.02 -1.48 1.99
CA LEU A 165 -12.82 -2.31 2.05
C LEU A 165 -11.84 -2.00 0.93
N ASP A 166 -12.33 -1.72 -0.28
CA ASP A 166 -11.50 -1.26 -1.40
C ASP A 166 -10.71 0.01 -1.04
N ASP A 167 -11.43 1.04 -0.58
CA ASP A 167 -10.86 2.34 -0.18
C ASP A 167 -9.91 2.23 1.03
N GLU A 168 -10.32 1.53 2.10
CA GLU A 168 -9.56 1.43 3.36
C GLU A 168 -8.33 0.52 3.21
N THR A 169 -8.44 -0.57 2.44
CA THR A 169 -7.29 -1.41 2.10
C THR A 169 -6.23 -0.58 1.37
N PHE A 170 -6.65 0.19 0.37
CA PHE A 170 -5.73 1.08 -0.34
C PHE A 170 -5.12 2.13 0.60
N ALA A 171 -5.94 2.77 1.44
CA ALA A 171 -5.51 3.81 2.37
C ALA A 171 -4.56 3.30 3.47
N SER A 172 -4.70 2.05 3.87
CA SER A 172 -3.86 1.39 4.87
C SER A 172 -2.50 0.98 4.36
N GLY A 173 -2.22 1.11 3.06
CA GLY A 173 -0.90 0.83 2.48
C GLY A 173 -0.88 -0.36 1.53
N CYS A 174 -1.95 -1.16 1.47
CA CYS A 174 -2.12 -2.26 0.53
C CYS A 174 -2.45 -1.76 -0.88
N TYR A 175 -1.50 -1.06 -1.50
CA TYR A 175 -1.69 -0.37 -2.78
C TYR A 175 -2.00 -1.36 -3.91
N THR A 176 -1.34 -2.51 -3.91
CA THR A 176 -1.57 -3.59 -4.88
C THR A 176 -2.85 -4.39 -4.62
N GLN A 177 -3.49 -4.19 -3.47
CA GLN A 177 -4.74 -4.84 -3.05
C GLN A 177 -4.71 -6.37 -3.21
N THR A 178 -3.55 -6.98 -2.94
CA THR A 178 -3.35 -8.43 -3.04
C THR A 178 -3.92 -9.11 -1.82
N SER A 179 -4.28 -10.39 -1.95
CA SER A 179 -4.76 -11.18 -0.79
C SER A 179 -3.68 -11.20 0.29
N ASN A 180 -2.42 -11.40 -0.11
CA ASN A 180 -1.30 -11.41 0.82
C ASN A 180 -1.21 -10.14 1.69
N CYS A 181 -1.42 -8.95 1.10
CA CYS A 181 -1.41 -7.71 1.88
C CYS A 181 -2.61 -7.59 2.82
N ILE A 182 -3.81 -7.80 2.30
CA ILE A 182 -5.07 -7.69 3.06
C ILE A 182 -5.07 -8.66 4.24
N CYS A 183 -4.68 -9.90 3.98
CA CYS A 183 -4.67 -10.98 4.96
C CYS A 183 -3.54 -10.82 5.98
N SER A 184 -2.41 -10.23 5.58
CA SER A 184 -1.34 -9.85 6.51
C SER A 184 -1.78 -8.76 7.50
N TYR A 185 -2.53 -7.75 7.04
CA TYR A 185 -2.99 -6.68 7.92
C TYR A 185 -4.05 -7.16 8.90
N GLY A 186 -4.97 -8.01 8.44
CA GLY A 186 -5.95 -8.64 9.31
C GLY A 186 -7.01 -7.69 9.87
N SER A 187 -7.51 -6.75 9.07
CA SER A 187 -8.58 -5.83 9.51
C SER A 187 -9.65 -5.62 8.45
N LEU A 188 -10.88 -5.42 8.94
CA LEU A 188 -12.04 -5.01 8.16
C LEU A 188 -12.29 -3.49 8.21
N PHE A 189 -11.47 -2.72 8.92
CA PHE A 189 -11.60 -1.25 9.03
C PHE A 189 -13.01 -0.77 9.39
N ASP A 190 -13.69 -1.54 10.24
CA ASP A 190 -15.11 -1.35 10.61
C ASP A 190 -16.11 -1.34 9.42
N CYS A 191 -15.70 -1.72 8.22
CA CYS A 191 -16.57 -1.76 7.04
C CYS A 191 -17.76 -2.71 7.22
N HIS A 192 -17.56 -3.79 7.97
CA HIS A 192 -18.60 -4.77 8.30
C HIS A 192 -19.70 -4.22 9.23
N THR A 193 -19.41 -3.18 10.03
CA THR A 193 -20.37 -2.63 11.02
C THR A 193 -21.59 -1.97 10.38
N LYS A 194 -21.47 -1.56 9.12
CA LYS A 194 -22.54 -0.92 8.33
C LYS A 194 -23.41 -1.93 7.59
N CYS A 195 -23.03 -3.21 7.64
CA CYS A 195 -23.68 -4.29 6.92
C CYS A 195 -24.71 -5.01 7.79
N PRO A 196 -25.88 -5.39 7.25
CA PRO A 196 -26.83 -6.25 7.93
C PRO A 196 -26.23 -7.66 8.13
N THR A 197 -26.76 -8.42 9.10
CA THR A 197 -26.21 -9.71 9.53
C THR A 197 -26.14 -10.77 8.42
N ASP A 198 -27.06 -10.75 7.47
CA ASP A 198 -27.06 -11.63 6.30
C ASP A 198 -25.92 -11.30 5.33
N GLU A 199 -25.64 -10.01 5.10
CA GLU A 199 -24.51 -9.56 4.29
C GLU A 199 -23.16 -9.78 4.99
N GLN A 200 -23.11 -9.69 6.32
CA GLN A 200 -21.89 -10.03 7.07
C GLN A 200 -21.43 -11.49 6.82
N ASN A 201 -22.36 -12.43 6.63
CA ASN A 201 -21.99 -13.80 6.25
C ASN A 201 -21.31 -13.88 4.88
N GLN A 202 -21.63 -12.98 3.94
CA GLN A 202 -20.90 -12.89 2.67
C GLN A 202 -19.47 -12.39 2.89
N ILE A 203 -19.27 -11.39 3.75
CA ILE A 203 -17.93 -10.91 4.14
C ILE A 203 -17.13 -12.05 4.78
N LYS A 204 -17.76 -12.84 5.66
CA LYS A 204 -17.13 -14.00 6.29
C LYS A 204 -16.63 -15.01 5.26
N ASN A 205 -17.49 -15.41 4.32
CA ASN A 205 -17.12 -16.38 3.29
C ASN A 205 -16.03 -15.81 2.38
N TRP A 206 -16.11 -14.53 2.04
CA TRP A 206 -15.07 -13.84 1.28
C TRP A 206 -13.72 -13.88 1.97
N LEU A 207 -13.67 -13.66 3.30
CA LEU A 207 -12.43 -13.78 4.07
C LEU A 207 -11.87 -15.20 4.06
N VAL A 208 -12.73 -16.22 4.21
CA VAL A 208 -12.32 -17.63 4.12
C VAL A 208 -11.72 -17.92 2.75
N ASP A 209 -12.37 -17.51 1.67
CA ASP A 209 -11.92 -17.79 0.30
C ASP A 209 -10.67 -16.99 -0.07
N THR A 210 -10.59 -15.72 0.33
CA THR A 210 -9.51 -14.79 -0.04
C THR A 210 -8.25 -15.01 0.80
N CYS A 211 -8.42 -15.26 2.10
CA CYS A 211 -7.33 -15.39 3.06
C CYS A 211 -7.05 -16.82 3.49
N ASN A 212 -7.83 -17.81 3.01
CA ASN A 212 -7.70 -19.21 3.38
C ASN A 212 -7.72 -19.44 4.92
N ILE A 213 -8.47 -18.60 5.64
CA ILE A 213 -8.62 -18.70 7.10
C ILE A 213 -9.81 -19.58 7.47
N THR A 214 -9.85 -20.06 8.72
CA THR A 214 -11.00 -20.83 9.20
C THR A 214 -12.25 -19.94 9.34
N ILE A 215 -13.43 -20.58 9.29
CA ILE A 215 -14.71 -19.89 9.54
C ILE A 215 -14.73 -19.24 10.93
N GLY A 216 -14.08 -19.84 11.94
CA GLY A 216 -14.00 -19.28 13.29
C GLY A 216 -13.23 -17.96 13.33
N THR A 217 -12.11 -17.89 12.62
CA THR A 217 -11.30 -16.68 12.47
C THR A 217 -12.04 -15.60 11.70
N ALA A 218 -12.71 -15.98 10.61
CA ALA A 218 -13.51 -15.05 9.83
C ALA A 218 -14.69 -14.50 10.67
N GLN A 219 -15.25 -15.30 11.57
CA GLN A 219 -16.24 -14.82 12.55
C GLN A 219 -15.61 -13.85 13.56
N GLN A 220 -14.43 -14.15 14.10
CA GLN A 220 -13.69 -13.23 14.98
C GLN A 220 -13.41 -11.89 14.30
N ALA A 221 -13.09 -11.90 13.00
CA ALA A 221 -12.91 -10.69 12.20
C ALA A 221 -14.19 -9.85 12.14
N LEU A 222 -15.36 -10.48 11.99
CA LEU A 222 -16.65 -9.77 12.03
C LEU A 222 -17.02 -9.25 13.42
N ASP A 223 -16.63 -9.97 14.46
CA ASP A 223 -16.99 -9.59 15.84
C ASP A 223 -16.13 -8.43 16.34
N ASN A 224 -14.84 -8.40 15.95
CA ASN A 224 -13.86 -7.45 16.47
C ASN A 224 -13.36 -6.43 15.45
N GLY A 225 -13.69 -6.59 14.17
CA GLY A 225 -13.13 -5.80 13.07
C GLY A 225 -11.68 -6.14 12.72
N THR A 226 -11.02 -7.03 13.46
CA THR A 226 -9.64 -7.47 13.24
C THR A 226 -9.50 -8.96 13.50
N TRP A 227 -8.55 -9.60 12.82
CA TRP A 227 -8.11 -10.97 13.11
C TRP A 227 -6.60 -11.04 13.05
N ASN A 228 -6.04 -12.02 13.76
CA ASN A 228 -4.63 -12.30 13.70
C ASN A 228 -4.41 -13.63 12.99
N MET A 229 -3.67 -13.65 11.88
CA MET A 229 -3.30 -14.90 11.23
C MET A 229 -2.42 -15.79 12.14
N LYS A 230 -1.74 -15.20 13.13
CA LYS A 230 -0.97 -15.95 14.13
C LYS A 230 -1.86 -16.88 14.96
N ASP A 231 -3.11 -16.52 15.21
CA ASP A 231 -3.98 -17.31 16.08
C ASP A 231 -4.44 -18.63 15.45
N ASN A 232 -4.59 -18.64 14.12
CA ASN A 232 -4.87 -19.86 13.38
C ASN A 232 -3.69 -20.83 13.34
N TYR A 233 -2.46 -20.29 13.39
CA TYR A 233 -1.27 -21.10 13.23
C TYR A 233 -1.07 -22.02 14.45
N TRP A 234 -1.32 -21.53 15.67
CA TRP A 234 -1.20 -22.35 16.87
C TRP A 234 -2.41 -23.28 17.08
N GLU A 235 -3.63 -22.87 16.75
CA GLU A 235 -4.80 -23.75 16.86
C GLU A 235 -4.73 -24.94 15.88
N LEU A 236 -4.29 -24.76 14.64
CA LEU A 236 -4.06 -25.86 13.69
C LEU A 236 -2.91 -26.79 14.14
N TYR A 237 -1.86 -26.23 14.74
CA TYR A 237 -0.74 -26.99 15.30
C TYR A 237 -1.20 -27.93 16.42
N TYR A 238 -2.04 -27.46 17.34
CA TYR A 238 -2.57 -28.32 18.40
C TYR A 238 -3.71 -29.22 17.92
N ALA A 239 -4.60 -28.78 17.04
CA ALA A 239 -5.70 -29.60 16.53
C ALA A 239 -5.22 -30.83 15.73
N THR A 240 -4.08 -30.71 15.04
CA THR A 240 -3.49 -31.83 14.29
C THR A 240 -2.71 -32.79 15.20
N SER A 241 -2.24 -32.32 16.36
CA SER A 241 -1.47 -33.13 17.33
C SER A 241 -2.30 -33.66 18.50
N SER A 242 -3.55 -33.20 18.68
CA SER A 242 -4.44 -33.61 19.79
C SER A 242 -5.64 -34.44 19.32
N SER A 243 -5.39 -35.64 18.79
CA SER A 243 -6.38 -36.74 18.81
C SER A 243 -6.42 -37.48 20.15
N SER A 244 -5.90 -36.89 21.24
CA SER A 244 -5.97 -37.45 22.58
C SER A 244 -6.37 -36.43 23.67
N SER A 245 -7.66 -36.49 24.01
CA SER A 245 -8.31 -36.09 25.27
C SER A 245 -8.38 -34.59 25.69
N PRO A 246 -9.53 -34.15 26.22
CA PRO A 246 -9.79 -32.75 26.57
C PRO A 246 -9.20 -32.39 27.95
N ARG A 247 -8.53 -31.23 28.03
CA ARG A 247 -8.19 -30.58 29.31
C ARG A 247 -8.47 -29.09 29.24
N SER A 248 -9.24 -28.61 30.22
CA SER A 248 -9.79 -27.25 30.32
C SER A 248 -8.71 -26.18 30.48
N THR A 249 -8.85 -25.07 29.75
CA THR A 249 -7.96 -23.89 29.75
C THR A 249 -8.42 -22.83 30.76
N PRO A 250 -7.51 -22.14 31.47
CA PRO A 250 -7.84 -20.99 32.30
C PRO A 250 -7.73 -19.66 31.53
N THR A 251 -8.62 -18.74 31.85
CA THR A 251 -8.75 -17.38 31.30
C THR A 251 -7.59 -16.48 31.75
N LEU A 252 -6.83 -15.91 30.80
CA LEU A 252 -5.83 -14.87 31.08
C LEU A 252 -6.42 -13.50 30.72
N THR A 253 -6.39 -12.58 31.68
CA THR A 253 -6.89 -11.20 31.56
C THR A 253 -5.76 -10.31 31.04
N ASP A 254 -5.85 -9.85 29.80
CA ASP A 254 -4.88 -8.91 29.22
C ASP A 254 -5.17 -7.49 29.73
N THR A 255 -4.16 -6.88 30.34
CA THR A 255 -4.17 -5.50 30.82
C THR A 255 -2.95 -4.79 30.26
N ARG A 256 -3.21 -3.75 29.47
CA ARG A 256 -2.35 -2.60 29.10
C ARG A 256 -1.69 -2.64 27.71
N LEU A 257 -2.21 -1.79 26.83
CA LEU A 257 -1.38 -0.79 26.14
C LEU A 257 -2.23 0.45 25.79
N ASN A 258 -2.20 1.45 26.67
CA ASN A 258 -2.75 2.79 26.43
C ASN A 258 -1.62 3.73 26.01
N ASP A 259 -1.09 3.55 24.80
CA ASP A 259 -0.26 4.58 24.17
C ASP A 259 -1.16 5.47 23.29
N PRO A 260 -1.10 6.80 23.44
CA PRO A 260 -1.87 7.70 22.60
C PRO A 260 -1.35 7.63 21.17
N ALA A 261 -2.23 7.22 20.26
CA ALA A 261 -1.98 7.21 18.82
C ALA A 261 -1.38 8.56 18.37
N PRO A 262 -0.33 8.56 17.53
CA PRO A 262 0.20 9.80 16.98
C PRO A 262 -0.91 10.56 16.24
N PRO A 263 -0.92 11.91 16.27
CA PRO A 263 -1.94 12.69 15.61
C PRO A 263 -1.96 12.32 14.13
N LEU A 264 -3.11 11.81 13.68
CA LEU A 264 -3.42 11.48 12.30
C LEU A 264 -2.98 12.66 11.43
N SER A 265 -1.87 12.49 10.71
CA SER A 265 -1.44 13.45 9.71
C SER A 265 -2.58 13.54 8.70
N ALA A 266 -3.03 14.77 8.41
CA ALA A 266 -4.17 15.01 7.52
C ALA A 266 -3.99 14.22 6.22
N GLN A 267 -4.73 13.13 6.12
CA GLN A 267 -4.61 12.10 5.12
C GLN A 267 -4.91 12.74 3.77
N ARG A 268 -3.92 12.80 2.87
CA ARG A 268 -4.16 13.31 1.51
C ARG A 268 -4.93 12.25 0.75
N ARG A 269 -6.24 12.45 0.61
CA ARG A 269 -7.09 11.64 -0.27
C ARG A 269 -6.45 11.58 -1.66
N PRO A 270 -6.32 10.39 -2.28
CA PRO A 270 -5.88 10.31 -3.67
C PRO A 270 -6.82 11.14 -4.54
N LEU A 271 -6.26 12.00 -5.38
CA LEU A 271 -7.06 12.86 -6.25
C LEU A 271 -7.83 11.99 -7.24
N ARG A 272 -9.15 12.17 -7.26
CA ARG A 272 -10.00 11.48 -8.25
C ARG A 272 -9.74 12.04 -9.65
N TRP A 273 -10.04 11.25 -10.68
CA TRP A 273 -9.83 11.66 -12.08
C TRP A 273 -10.54 12.98 -12.44
N ASP A 274 -11.72 13.23 -11.88
CA ASP A 274 -12.45 14.48 -12.02
C ASP A 274 -11.73 15.67 -11.34
N GLU A 275 -11.14 15.46 -10.16
CA GLU A 275 -10.34 16.49 -9.48
C GLU A 275 -9.07 16.83 -10.26
N ILE A 276 -8.39 15.83 -10.82
CA ILE A 276 -7.24 16.02 -11.70
C ILE A 276 -7.66 16.84 -12.94
N PHE A 277 -8.80 16.50 -13.55
CA PHE A 277 -9.32 17.23 -14.70
C PHE A 277 -9.66 18.69 -14.36
N ILE A 278 -10.29 18.93 -13.21
CA ILE A 278 -10.60 20.28 -12.73
C ILE A 278 -9.32 21.09 -12.52
N LEU A 279 -8.28 20.50 -11.91
CA LEU A 279 -7.00 21.17 -11.72
C LEU A 279 -6.33 21.51 -13.06
N LEU A 280 -6.36 20.59 -14.03
CA LEU A 280 -5.84 20.84 -15.38
C LEU A 280 -6.63 21.94 -16.09
N ALA A 281 -7.96 21.90 -16.04
CA ALA A 281 -8.82 22.91 -16.64
C ALA A 281 -8.61 24.30 -16.02
N ALA A 282 -8.53 24.37 -14.67
CA ALA A 282 -8.25 25.60 -13.95
C ALA A 282 -6.87 26.16 -14.31
N SER A 283 -5.85 25.30 -14.44
CA SER A 283 -4.51 25.70 -14.86
C SER A 283 -4.50 26.29 -16.28
N LEU A 284 -5.22 25.66 -17.21
CA LEU A 284 -5.34 26.13 -18.60
C LEU A 284 -6.07 27.49 -18.68
N ILE A 285 -7.17 27.65 -17.94
CA ILE A 285 -7.91 28.91 -17.87
C ILE A 285 -7.02 30.03 -17.34
N ALA A 286 -6.23 29.78 -16.29
CA ALA A 286 -5.31 30.76 -15.74
C ALA A 286 -4.25 31.19 -16.78
N VAL A 287 -3.69 30.24 -17.54
CA VAL A 287 -2.72 30.53 -18.61
C VAL A 287 -3.35 31.38 -19.73
N VAL A 288 -4.56 31.03 -20.19
CA VAL A 288 -5.26 31.78 -21.24
C VAL A 288 -5.61 33.18 -20.78
N ALA A 289 -6.14 33.33 -19.56
CA ALA A 289 -6.47 34.63 -18.99
C ALA A 289 -5.23 35.53 -18.88
N PHE A 290 -4.09 34.96 -18.44
CA PHE A 290 -2.82 35.67 -18.37
C PHE A 290 -2.31 36.10 -19.75
N ALA A 291 -2.41 35.23 -20.76
CA ALA A 291 -2.04 35.59 -22.13
C ALA A 291 -2.92 36.71 -22.71
N CYS A 292 -4.24 36.64 -22.51
CA CYS A 292 -5.18 37.70 -22.91
C CYS A 292 -4.87 39.04 -22.23
N TRP A 293 -4.50 39.01 -20.96
CA TRP A 293 -4.09 40.19 -20.21
C TRP A 293 -2.83 40.84 -20.81
N ILE A 294 -1.79 40.03 -21.13
CA ILE A 294 -0.57 40.53 -21.78
C ILE A 294 -0.88 41.18 -23.13
N VAL A 295 -1.67 40.52 -23.98
CA VAL A 295 -2.04 41.06 -25.31
C VAL A 295 -2.76 42.40 -25.18
N SER A 296 -3.60 42.55 -24.15
CA SER A 296 -4.32 43.79 -23.85
C SER A 296 -3.38 44.91 -23.39
N CYS A 297 -2.41 44.64 -22.50
CA CYS A 297 -1.39 45.62 -22.11
C CYS A 297 -0.51 46.06 -23.32
N VAL A 298 -0.21 45.16 -24.27
CA VAL A 298 0.62 45.48 -25.44
C VAL A 298 -0.14 46.32 -26.48
N ARG A 299 -1.38 45.95 -26.82
CA ARG A 299 -2.19 46.68 -27.81
C ARG A 299 -2.66 48.07 -27.34
N GLY A 300 -2.72 48.29 -26.03
CA GLY A 300 -3.13 49.58 -25.46
C GLY A 300 -2.09 50.70 -25.57
N ARG A 301 -0.91 50.48 -26.15
CA ARG A 301 0.04 51.57 -26.40
C ARG A 301 -0.39 52.37 -27.64
N PRO A 302 -0.85 53.62 -27.50
CA PRO A 302 -1.14 54.45 -28.66
C PRO A 302 0.15 54.60 -29.48
N TYR A 303 0.05 54.33 -30.77
CA TYR A 303 1.13 54.56 -31.73
C TYR A 303 1.33 56.08 -31.81
N GLU A 304 2.27 56.60 -31.04
CA GLU A 304 2.68 57.99 -31.14
C GLU A 304 3.36 58.14 -32.51
N LYS A 305 2.66 58.74 -33.46
CA LYS A 305 3.23 59.09 -34.76
C LYS A 305 4.33 60.11 -34.50
N SER A 306 5.59 59.67 -34.58
CA SER A 306 6.76 60.53 -34.62
C SER A 306 6.65 61.41 -35.87
N GLY A 307 6.21 62.66 -35.67
CA GLY A 307 6.29 63.74 -36.64
C GLY A 307 7.55 64.55 -36.40
#